data_AF-A0A3M8CRS7-F1
#
_entry.id   AF-A0A3M8CRS7-F1
#
_cell.length_a   1.000
_cell.length_b   1.000
_cell.length_c   1.000
_cell.angle_alpha   90.00
_cell.angle_beta   90.00
_cell.angle_gamma   90.00
#
_symmetry.space_group_name_H-M   'P 1'
#
loop_
_entity.id
_entity.type
_entity.pdbx_description
1 polymer ?
#
loop_
_entity_poly.entity_id
_entity_poly.type
_entity_poly.pdbx_seq_one_letter_code
_entity_poly.pdbx_strand_id
1 'polypeptide(L)'
;VSEMTPEEKAAAKKAAAAEALAKAQAAKAAKDAAQGGDTGEAGADADAKAKAAAAAKAKAAAAAAAKAKAAREAGGDSADAGGEDAKAKAAAAAKAKAAAAAAAKAKGATGAEDSGADAAPKAPSKNQPYLDKYISRLTEAFGAEVLEASYINELAKEVPTLVITNERWHEVAPFLKEDEQLGFDYLSDLHGVDYEDRMEVYYHLYSYKNRQSVAVKVKTSREQSSVPSVMNVWQGANWNERETFDLLGIHFPGHRDLRRILLPDDWVGYPLRKDYVQYDEEV
;
A
#
# COMPACT_ATOMS: atom_id res chain seq x y z
N VAL A 1 13.04 4.15 50.95
CA VAL A 1 12.15 4.15 49.76
C VAL A 1 12.19 2.73 49.22
N SER A 2 11.17 1.93 49.50
CA SER A 2 11.14 0.51 49.14
C SER A 2 10.78 0.39 47.66
N GLU A 3 11.63 -0.25 46.86
CA GLU A 3 11.36 -0.48 45.43
C GLU A 3 10.21 -1.49 45.26
N MET A 4 9.23 -1.14 44.42
CA MET A 4 8.10 -2.02 44.08
C MET A 4 8.60 -3.26 43.34
N THR A 5 8.07 -4.41 43.73
CA THR A 5 8.40 -5.71 43.16
C THR A 5 7.88 -5.84 41.72
N PRO A 6 8.47 -6.74 40.89
CA PRO A 6 8.04 -6.95 39.50
C PRO A 6 6.55 -7.33 39.36
N GLU A 7 5.99 -8.03 40.34
CA GLU A 7 4.57 -8.41 40.39
C GLU A 7 3.66 -7.20 40.60
N GLU A 8 4.06 -6.26 41.47
CA GLU A 8 3.31 -5.02 41.71
C GLU A 8 3.33 -4.09 40.48
N LYS A 9 4.44 -4.07 39.72
CA LYS A 9 4.52 -3.35 38.44
C LYS A 9 3.62 -3.97 37.37
N ALA A 10 3.55 -5.30 37.31
CA ALA A 10 2.65 -6.01 36.38
C ALA A 10 1.17 -5.79 36.73
N ALA A 11 0.83 -5.80 38.03
CA ALA A 11 -0.50 -5.51 38.51
C ALA A 11 -0.91 -4.06 38.22
N ALA A 12 -0.01 -3.09 38.42
CA ALA A 12 -0.23 -1.68 38.08
C ALA A 12 -0.43 -1.47 36.57
N LYS A 13 0.34 -2.15 35.72
CA LYS A 13 0.17 -2.08 34.25
C LYS A 13 -1.16 -2.67 33.80
N LYS A 14 -1.60 -3.78 34.43
CA LYS A 14 -2.91 -4.39 34.14
C LYS A 14 -4.07 -3.52 34.60
N ALA A 15 -3.95 -2.86 35.75
CA ALA A 15 -4.94 -1.92 36.26
C ALA A 15 -5.07 -0.68 35.35
N ALA A 16 -3.94 -0.12 34.90
CA ALA A 16 -3.93 1.01 33.97
C ALA A 16 -4.55 0.66 32.60
N ALA A 17 -4.27 -0.54 32.08
CA ALA A 17 -4.88 -1.03 30.84
C ALA A 17 -6.40 -1.22 30.97
N ALA A 18 -6.89 -1.72 32.10
CA ALA A 18 -8.31 -1.88 32.36
C ALA A 18 -9.04 -0.52 32.47
N GLU A 19 -8.41 0.48 33.09
CA GLU A 19 -8.97 1.83 33.20
C GLU A 19 -9.03 2.55 31.85
N ALA A 20 -8.00 2.39 31.01
CA ALA A 20 -7.98 2.94 29.64
C ALA A 20 -9.09 2.33 28.77
N LEU A 21 -9.33 1.02 28.91
CA LEU A 21 -10.35 0.31 28.16
C LEU A 21 -11.77 0.70 28.60
N ALA A 22 -11.98 0.94 29.91
CA ALA A 22 -13.23 1.47 30.44
C ALA A 22 -13.51 2.90 29.96
N LYS A 23 -12.49 3.77 29.91
CA LYS A 23 -12.61 5.14 29.37
C LYS A 23 -12.93 5.15 27.86
N ALA A 24 -12.32 4.25 27.09
CA ALA A 24 -12.59 4.11 25.66
C ALA A 24 -14.02 3.62 25.38
N GLN A 25 -14.53 2.68 26.18
CA GLN A 25 -15.91 2.19 26.07
C GLN A 25 -16.94 3.28 26.45
N ALA A 26 -16.65 4.07 27.48
CA ALA A 26 -17.50 5.21 27.86
C ALA A 26 -17.52 6.31 26.79
N ALA A 27 -16.38 6.60 26.16
CA ALA A 27 -16.30 7.57 25.06
C ALA A 27 -17.05 7.09 23.81
N LYS A 28 -17.03 5.79 23.52
CA LYS A 28 -17.80 5.19 22.43
C LYS A 28 -19.31 5.27 22.68
N ALA A 29 -19.76 4.92 23.89
CA ALA A 29 -21.17 5.02 24.27
C ALA A 29 -21.70 6.47 24.24
N ALA A 30 -20.87 7.45 24.60
CA ALA A 30 -21.22 8.87 24.49
C ALA A 30 -21.32 9.36 23.03
N LYS A 31 -20.51 8.79 22.13
CA LYS A 31 -20.53 9.12 20.70
C LYS A 31 -21.72 8.49 19.97
N ASP A 32 -22.08 7.26 20.34
CA ASP A 32 -23.25 6.55 19.80
C ASP A 32 -24.57 7.20 20.26
N ALA A 33 -24.59 7.79 21.47
CA ALA A 33 -25.75 8.57 21.95
C ALA A 33 -25.91 9.94 21.27
N ALA A 34 -24.83 10.51 20.72
CA ALA A 34 -24.86 11.82 20.05
C ALA A 34 -25.28 11.74 18.56
N GLN A 35 -25.34 10.55 17.97
CA GLN A 35 -25.72 10.33 16.56
C GLN A 35 -27.18 9.90 16.35
N GLY A 36 -27.98 9.80 17.42
CA GLY A 36 -29.42 9.53 17.34
C GLY A 36 -30.26 10.80 17.53
N GLY A 37 -30.51 11.55 16.45
CA GLY A 37 -31.43 12.70 16.47
C GLY A 37 -31.58 13.36 15.09
N ASP A 38 -32.64 13.01 14.38
CA ASP A 38 -33.04 13.54 13.06
C ASP A 38 -33.83 14.85 13.16
N THR A 39 -33.54 15.82 12.27
CA THR A 39 -34.46 16.64 11.43
C THR A 39 -33.85 18.01 11.05
N GLY A 40 -33.91 18.39 9.76
CA GLY A 40 -34.02 19.80 9.33
C GLY A 40 -33.00 20.40 8.34
N GLU A 41 -33.32 20.26 7.05
CA GLU A 41 -33.15 21.17 5.89
C GLU A 41 -32.16 22.38 5.86
N ALA A 42 -31.40 22.42 4.75
CA ALA A 42 -30.95 23.57 3.93
C ALA A 42 -30.00 24.67 4.51
N GLY A 43 -28.80 24.79 3.89
CA GLY A 43 -28.04 26.05 3.86
C GLY A 43 -26.52 25.96 4.00
N ALA A 44 -25.82 25.20 3.16
CA ALA A 44 -24.36 25.17 3.09
C ALA A 44 -23.89 25.24 1.64
N ASP A 45 -23.21 26.34 1.23
CA ASP A 45 -22.15 26.27 0.18
C ASP A 45 -21.33 27.57 -0.07
N ALA A 46 -21.68 28.74 0.49
CA ALA A 46 -21.01 29.99 0.06
C ALA A 46 -19.76 30.40 0.88
N ASP A 47 -19.72 30.15 2.19
CA ASP A 47 -18.69 30.71 3.08
C ASP A 47 -17.40 29.87 3.18
N ALA A 48 -17.48 28.56 2.90
CA ALA A 48 -16.30 27.68 2.94
C ALA A 48 -15.33 27.92 1.77
N LYS A 49 -15.86 28.35 0.61
CA LYS A 49 -15.09 28.57 -0.63
C LYS A 49 -14.27 29.87 -0.60
N ALA A 50 -14.73 30.90 0.12
CA ALA A 50 -14.01 32.17 0.27
C ALA A 50 -12.80 32.05 1.22
N LYS A 51 -12.89 31.22 2.26
CA LYS A 51 -11.83 31.02 3.26
C LYS A 51 -10.66 30.18 2.73
N ALA A 52 -10.93 29.21 1.85
CA ALA A 52 -9.92 28.38 1.22
C ALA A 52 -9.05 29.15 0.18
N ALA A 53 -9.64 30.11 -0.53
CA ALA A 53 -8.93 30.90 -1.54
C ALA A 53 -7.93 31.92 -0.93
N ALA A 54 -8.25 32.48 0.25
CA ALA A 54 -7.37 33.42 0.96
C ALA A 54 -6.12 32.73 1.55
N ALA A 55 -6.25 31.51 2.06
CA ALA A 55 -5.15 30.74 2.62
C ALA A 55 -4.14 30.27 1.54
N ALA A 56 -4.61 29.96 0.33
CA ALA A 56 -3.76 29.58 -0.80
C ALA A 56 -2.90 30.75 -1.31
N LYS A 57 -3.45 31.97 -1.31
CA LYS A 57 -2.75 33.19 -1.77
C LYS A 57 -1.65 33.64 -0.80
N ALA A 58 -1.84 33.43 0.50
CA ALA A 58 -0.83 33.72 1.53
C ALA A 58 0.36 32.74 1.50
N LYS A 59 0.11 31.45 1.23
CA LYS A 59 1.15 30.41 1.16
C LYS A 59 2.03 30.55 -0.09
N ALA A 60 1.47 31.04 -1.21
CA ALA A 60 2.21 31.30 -2.44
C ALA A 60 3.16 32.51 -2.33
N ALA A 61 2.79 33.55 -1.58
CA ALA A 61 3.63 34.73 -1.36
C ALA A 61 4.84 34.44 -0.45
N ALA A 62 4.66 33.60 0.58
CA ALA A 62 5.74 33.20 1.48
C ALA A 62 6.81 32.34 0.79
N ALA A 63 6.40 31.45 -0.13
CA ALA A 63 7.32 30.61 -0.90
C ALA A 63 8.16 31.41 -1.91
N ALA A 64 7.61 32.50 -2.46
CA ALA A 64 8.34 33.39 -3.38
C ALA A 64 9.39 34.24 -2.65
N ALA A 65 9.08 34.72 -1.44
CA ALA A 65 10.01 35.49 -0.61
C ALA A 65 11.20 34.64 -0.10
N ALA A 66 10.96 33.37 0.27
CA ALA A 66 12.01 32.45 0.69
C ALA A 66 12.99 32.11 -0.45
N LYS A 67 12.49 31.99 -1.68
CA LYS A 67 13.33 31.73 -2.87
C LYS A 67 14.18 32.93 -3.29
N ALA A 68 13.68 34.15 -3.08
CA ALA A 68 14.40 35.39 -3.37
C ALA A 68 15.53 35.67 -2.36
N LYS A 69 15.38 35.20 -1.10
CA LYS A 69 16.40 35.33 -0.06
C LYS A 69 17.57 34.35 -0.25
N ALA A 70 17.26 33.08 -0.59
CA ALA A 70 18.28 32.07 -0.88
C ALA A 70 19.16 32.39 -2.10
N ALA A 71 18.65 33.18 -3.05
CA ALA A 71 19.42 33.62 -4.22
C ALA A 71 20.35 34.82 -3.93
N ARG A 72 20.17 35.54 -2.82
CA ARG A 72 20.99 36.71 -2.45
C ARG A 72 22.17 36.37 -1.52
N GLU A 73 22.13 35.23 -0.84
CA GLU A 73 23.18 34.83 0.12
C GLU A 73 24.32 33.99 -0.50
N ALA A 74 24.26 33.69 -1.82
CA ALA A 74 25.24 32.85 -2.51
C ALA A 74 26.23 33.60 -3.44
N GLY A 75 26.25 34.93 -3.43
CA GLY A 75 27.13 35.74 -4.30
C GLY A 75 27.96 36.76 -3.54
N GLY A 76 29.19 36.38 -3.18
CA GLY A 76 30.25 37.29 -2.73
C GLY A 76 31.26 37.56 -3.87
N ASP A 77 31.69 38.81 -3.96
CA ASP A 77 32.38 39.53 -5.03
C ASP A 77 33.79 39.01 -5.43
N SER A 78 34.07 38.85 -6.74
CA SER A 78 35.20 39.52 -7.44
C SER A 78 35.30 39.19 -8.95
N ALA A 79 35.28 40.23 -9.77
CA ALA A 79 36.00 40.52 -11.02
C ALA A 79 36.46 39.44 -12.05
N ASP A 80 36.11 39.75 -13.31
CA ASP A 80 36.91 39.68 -14.56
C ASP A 80 36.71 38.53 -15.60
N ALA A 81 36.48 39.00 -16.84
CA ALA A 81 36.66 38.47 -18.20
C ALA A 81 36.33 37.00 -18.59
N GLY A 82 35.39 36.88 -19.54
CA GLY A 82 35.57 36.04 -20.75
C GLY A 82 34.71 34.77 -20.91
N GLY A 83 33.91 34.72 -21.99
CA GLY A 83 33.54 33.46 -22.66
C GLY A 83 32.03 33.22 -22.86
N GLU A 84 31.52 33.57 -24.04
CA GLU A 84 30.10 33.50 -24.44
C GLU A 84 29.54 32.09 -24.76
N ASP A 85 30.29 31.00 -24.59
CA ASP A 85 29.91 29.68 -25.15
C ASP A 85 29.24 28.68 -24.19
N ALA A 86 28.98 29.03 -22.92
CA ALA A 86 28.31 28.14 -21.96
C ALA A 86 26.77 28.33 -21.90
N LYS A 87 26.24 29.46 -22.40
CA LYS A 87 24.82 29.82 -22.24
C LYS A 87 23.89 29.14 -23.26
N ALA A 88 24.42 28.69 -24.40
CA ALA A 88 23.63 28.03 -25.45
C ALA A 88 23.32 26.54 -25.14
N LYS A 89 24.15 25.86 -24.35
CA LYS A 89 23.98 24.41 -24.06
C LYS A 89 23.05 24.12 -22.88
N ALA A 90 22.90 25.06 -21.95
CA ALA A 90 21.99 24.92 -20.80
C ALA A 90 20.51 25.19 -21.15
N ALA A 91 20.23 26.04 -22.14
CA ALA A 91 18.87 26.36 -22.56
C ALA A 91 18.18 25.20 -23.34
N ALA A 92 18.95 24.37 -24.05
CA ALA A 92 18.42 23.23 -24.81
C ALA A 92 17.96 22.08 -23.89
N ALA A 93 18.65 21.84 -22.76
CA ALA A 93 18.29 20.79 -21.81
C ALA A 93 17.04 21.14 -20.97
N ALA A 94 16.79 22.42 -20.68
CA ALA A 94 15.60 22.87 -19.97
C ALA A 94 14.31 22.77 -20.82
N LYS A 95 14.42 22.97 -22.15
CA LYS A 95 13.28 22.88 -23.07
C LYS A 95 12.81 21.42 -23.29
N ALA A 96 13.72 20.45 -23.23
CA ALA A 96 13.39 19.03 -23.31
C ALA A 96 12.68 18.49 -22.05
N LYS A 97 13.00 19.02 -20.86
CA LYS A 97 12.37 18.60 -19.60
C LYS A 97 10.98 19.22 -19.38
N ALA A 98 10.74 20.42 -19.93
CA ALA A 98 9.44 21.08 -19.86
C ALA A 98 8.38 20.44 -20.80
N ALA A 99 8.79 19.89 -21.95
CA ALA A 99 7.89 19.18 -22.86
C ALA A 99 7.44 17.82 -22.29
N ALA A 100 8.31 17.11 -21.59
CA ALA A 100 7.99 15.83 -20.93
C ALA A 100 7.01 16.00 -19.75
N ALA A 101 7.10 17.10 -19.01
CA ALA A 101 6.19 17.41 -17.90
C ALA A 101 4.78 17.85 -18.38
N ALA A 102 4.68 18.50 -19.55
CA ALA A 102 3.40 18.88 -20.15
C ALA A 102 2.66 17.65 -20.72
N ALA A 103 3.37 16.67 -21.28
CA ALA A 103 2.78 15.42 -21.76
C ALA A 103 2.26 14.52 -20.61
N ALA A 104 2.94 14.54 -19.45
CA ALA A 104 2.49 13.79 -18.26
C ALA A 104 1.22 14.37 -17.62
N LYS A 105 0.99 15.69 -17.73
CA LYS A 105 -0.21 16.35 -17.18
C LYS A 105 -1.48 16.17 -18.03
N ALA A 106 -1.35 15.85 -19.33
CA ALA A 106 -2.51 15.60 -20.20
C ALA A 106 -3.13 14.19 -20.02
N LYS A 107 -2.44 13.26 -19.35
CA LYS A 107 -2.97 11.90 -19.04
C LYS A 107 -3.49 11.74 -17.60
N GLY A 108 -3.35 12.76 -16.76
CA GLY A 108 -3.69 12.70 -15.33
C GLY A 108 -5.07 13.26 -14.96
N ALA A 109 -5.94 13.55 -15.94
CA ALA A 109 -7.22 14.19 -15.69
C ALA A 109 -8.35 13.52 -16.48
N THR A 110 -8.67 12.28 -16.13
CA THR A 110 -10.04 11.75 -16.17
C THR A 110 -10.12 10.69 -15.09
N GLY A 111 -10.84 11.01 -14.02
CA GLY A 111 -11.11 10.13 -12.90
C GLY A 111 -12.03 8.97 -13.27
N ALA A 112 -12.16 8.07 -12.30
CA ALA A 112 -12.99 6.88 -12.31
C ALA A 112 -14.44 7.16 -12.71
N GLU A 113 -14.94 6.35 -13.64
CA GLU A 113 -16.31 5.82 -13.60
C GLU A 113 -16.25 4.37 -14.11
N ASP A 114 -16.73 3.45 -13.27
CA ASP A 114 -17.16 2.12 -13.68
C ASP A 114 -18.42 2.28 -14.54
N SER A 115 -18.31 1.95 -15.82
CA SER A 115 -19.43 1.42 -16.60
C SER A 115 -18.89 0.74 -17.85
N GLY A 116 -19.28 -0.52 -18.03
CA GLY A 116 -18.86 -1.34 -19.16
C GLY A 116 -19.24 -0.73 -20.51
N ALA A 117 -18.26 -0.67 -21.41
CA ALA A 117 -18.47 -0.56 -22.85
C ALA A 117 -17.21 -1.05 -23.59
N ASP A 118 -17.31 -2.27 -24.12
CA ASP A 118 -16.62 -2.84 -25.28
C ASP A 118 -15.24 -2.21 -25.64
N ALA A 119 -14.19 -2.71 -25.01
CA ALA A 119 -12.82 -2.46 -25.47
C ALA A 119 -12.48 -3.50 -26.55
N ALA A 120 -12.30 -3.03 -27.79
CA ALA A 120 -11.80 -3.83 -28.92
C ALA A 120 -10.62 -4.73 -28.49
N PRO A 121 -10.54 -5.99 -28.99
CA PRO A 121 -9.61 -6.98 -28.47
C PRO A 121 -8.17 -6.50 -28.71
N LYS A 122 -7.52 -6.04 -27.65
CA LYS A 122 -6.09 -5.72 -27.65
C LYS A 122 -5.32 -7.00 -27.95
N ALA A 123 -4.26 -6.87 -28.75
CA ALA A 123 -3.42 -7.99 -29.13
C ALA A 123 -2.94 -8.74 -27.88
N PRO A 124 -3.00 -10.08 -27.86
CA PRO A 124 -2.63 -10.86 -26.70
C PRO A 124 -1.15 -10.59 -26.36
N SER A 125 -0.90 -10.34 -25.08
CA SER A 125 0.45 -10.16 -24.56
C SER A 125 1.33 -11.36 -24.90
N LYS A 126 2.65 -11.15 -24.97
CA LYS A 126 3.63 -12.23 -25.13
C LYS A 126 3.47 -13.35 -24.07
N ASN A 127 2.97 -13.00 -22.89
CA ASN A 127 2.83 -13.93 -21.77
C ASN A 127 1.45 -14.59 -21.65
N GLN A 128 0.53 -14.29 -22.58
CA GLN A 128 -0.81 -14.87 -22.59
C GLN A 128 -0.82 -16.42 -22.59
N PRO A 129 0.04 -17.13 -23.36
CA PRO A 129 0.05 -18.59 -23.37
C PRO A 129 0.43 -19.20 -22.01
N TYR A 130 1.25 -18.49 -21.22
CA TYR A 130 1.61 -18.93 -19.88
C TYR A 130 0.46 -18.75 -18.91
N LEU A 131 -0.26 -17.63 -19.00
CA LEU A 131 -1.45 -17.40 -18.21
C LEU A 131 -2.51 -18.48 -18.47
N ASP A 132 -2.78 -18.78 -19.73
CA ASP A 132 -3.75 -19.80 -20.13
C ASP A 132 -3.35 -21.18 -19.61
N LYS A 133 -2.05 -21.52 -19.66
CA LYS A 133 -1.50 -22.75 -19.05
C LYS A 133 -1.76 -22.79 -17.55
N TYR A 134 -1.51 -21.70 -16.83
CA TYR A 134 -1.71 -21.65 -15.37
C TYR A 134 -3.18 -21.83 -15.01
N ILE A 135 -4.09 -21.15 -15.72
CA ILE A 135 -5.53 -21.27 -15.54
C ILE A 135 -5.98 -22.71 -15.80
N SER A 136 -5.53 -23.32 -16.91
CA SER A 136 -5.89 -24.71 -17.24
C SER A 136 -5.48 -25.68 -16.14
N ARG A 137 -4.25 -25.57 -15.62
CA ARG A 137 -3.75 -26.49 -14.57
C ARG A 137 -4.48 -26.30 -13.24
N LEU A 138 -4.76 -25.06 -12.86
CA LEU A 138 -5.52 -24.77 -11.64
C LEU A 138 -6.97 -25.25 -11.74
N THR A 139 -7.59 -25.05 -12.89
CA THR A 139 -8.99 -25.46 -13.13
C THR A 139 -9.12 -27.00 -13.16
N GLU A 140 -8.14 -27.70 -13.73
CA GLU A 140 -8.07 -29.17 -13.74
C GLU A 140 -7.92 -29.76 -12.33
N ALA A 141 -7.11 -29.12 -11.47
CA ALA A 141 -6.82 -29.63 -10.13
C ALA A 141 -7.88 -29.27 -9.08
N PHE A 142 -8.41 -28.05 -9.13
CA PHE A 142 -9.26 -27.52 -8.04
C PHE A 142 -10.63 -26.99 -8.48
N GLY A 143 -10.92 -26.98 -9.79
CA GLY A 143 -12.14 -26.39 -10.34
C GLY A 143 -12.00 -24.90 -10.64
N ALA A 144 -13.03 -24.35 -11.30
CA ALA A 144 -13.04 -22.94 -11.70
C ALA A 144 -13.31 -21.98 -10.53
N GLU A 145 -13.89 -22.46 -9.42
CA GLU A 145 -14.24 -21.62 -8.26
C GLU A 145 -13.04 -21.02 -7.52
N VAL A 146 -11.83 -21.53 -7.76
CA VAL A 146 -10.61 -21.08 -7.09
C VAL A 146 -10.09 -19.76 -7.65
N LEU A 147 -10.40 -19.47 -8.91
CA LEU A 147 -9.94 -18.27 -9.61
C LEU A 147 -11.05 -17.22 -9.61
N GLU A 148 -10.85 -16.13 -8.88
CA GLU A 148 -11.76 -14.98 -8.96
C GLU A 148 -11.52 -14.16 -10.23
N ALA A 149 -10.26 -14.01 -10.61
CA ALA A 149 -9.85 -13.27 -11.79
C ALA A 149 -8.46 -13.69 -12.25
N SER A 150 -8.19 -13.55 -13.54
CA SER A 150 -6.90 -13.83 -14.15
C SER A 150 -6.65 -12.84 -15.27
N TYR A 151 -5.51 -12.16 -15.26
CA TYR A 151 -5.17 -11.18 -16.28
C TYR A 151 -3.67 -10.96 -16.41
N ILE A 152 -3.27 -10.34 -17.50
CA ILE A 152 -1.90 -9.87 -17.71
C ILE A 152 -1.77 -8.45 -17.16
N ASN A 153 -0.84 -8.24 -16.24
CA ASN A 153 -0.60 -6.91 -15.70
C ASN A 153 0.36 -6.11 -16.59
N GLU A 154 -0.20 -5.29 -17.49
CA GLU A 154 0.57 -4.44 -18.41
C GLU A 154 1.53 -3.47 -17.68
N LEU A 155 1.12 -2.97 -16.50
CA LEU A 155 1.94 -2.03 -15.70
C LEU A 155 3.13 -2.71 -15.03
N ALA A 156 3.02 -4.01 -14.75
CA ALA A 156 4.05 -4.82 -14.13
C ALA A 156 4.84 -5.65 -15.14
N LYS A 157 5.18 -5.10 -16.31
CA LYS A 157 5.93 -5.78 -17.38
C LYS A 157 5.22 -7.02 -17.92
N GLU A 158 3.89 -6.96 -18.03
CA GLU A 158 3.05 -8.04 -18.56
C GLU A 158 3.15 -9.36 -17.77
N VAL A 159 3.39 -9.29 -16.46
CA VAL A 159 3.46 -10.48 -15.61
C VAL A 159 2.05 -11.10 -15.45
N PRO A 160 1.90 -12.42 -15.72
CA PRO A 160 0.66 -13.13 -15.45
C PRO A 160 0.25 -13.00 -13.99
N THR A 161 -0.99 -12.60 -13.78
CA THR A 161 -1.55 -12.34 -12.45
C THR A 161 -2.79 -13.18 -12.23
N LEU A 162 -2.80 -13.92 -11.12
CA LEU A 162 -3.90 -14.78 -10.70
C LEU A 162 -4.48 -14.23 -9.41
N VAL A 163 -5.81 -14.13 -9.33
CA VAL A 163 -6.52 -13.79 -8.10
C VAL A 163 -7.18 -15.05 -7.57
N ILE A 164 -6.72 -15.50 -6.41
CA ILE A 164 -7.10 -16.77 -5.81
C ILE A 164 -7.94 -16.51 -4.55
N THR A 165 -8.97 -17.32 -4.36
CA THR A 165 -9.80 -17.28 -3.16
C THR A 165 -8.99 -17.67 -1.93
N ASN A 166 -9.17 -16.95 -0.83
CA ASN A 166 -8.39 -17.12 0.39
C ASN A 166 -8.59 -18.52 1.01
N GLU A 167 -9.81 -19.04 0.92
CA GLU A 167 -10.22 -20.33 1.47
C GLU A 167 -9.38 -21.48 0.89
N ARG A 168 -9.09 -21.41 -0.42
CA ARG A 168 -8.34 -22.46 -1.14
C ARG A 168 -6.86 -22.16 -1.27
N TRP A 169 -6.40 -20.99 -0.83
CA TRP A 169 -5.00 -20.58 -0.95
C TRP A 169 -4.02 -21.59 -0.33
N HIS A 170 -4.37 -22.17 0.81
CA HIS A 170 -3.52 -23.14 1.50
C HIS A 170 -3.27 -24.45 0.71
N GLU A 171 -4.18 -24.82 -0.19
CA GLU A 171 -4.05 -25.99 -1.08
C GLU A 171 -3.36 -25.60 -2.40
N VAL A 172 -3.66 -24.40 -2.90
CA VAL A 172 -3.11 -23.89 -4.17
C VAL A 172 -1.63 -23.58 -4.06
N ALA A 173 -1.19 -22.98 -2.95
CA ALA A 173 0.20 -22.63 -2.72
C ALA A 173 1.17 -23.82 -2.89
N PRO A 174 1.00 -24.97 -2.20
CA PRO A 174 1.87 -26.13 -2.43
C PRO A 174 1.75 -26.68 -3.85
N PHE A 175 0.55 -26.70 -4.44
CA PHE A 175 0.36 -27.16 -5.82
C PHE A 175 1.15 -26.33 -6.84
N LEU A 176 1.16 -25.00 -6.70
CA LEU A 176 1.93 -24.11 -7.58
C LEU A 176 3.44 -24.42 -7.57
N LYS A 177 3.96 -24.85 -6.42
CA LYS A 177 5.35 -25.26 -6.27
C LYS A 177 5.60 -26.69 -6.79
N GLU A 178 4.73 -27.63 -6.42
CA GLU A 178 4.94 -29.08 -6.62
C GLU A 178 4.55 -29.57 -8.01
N ASP A 179 3.64 -28.90 -8.71
CA ASP A 179 3.22 -29.31 -10.06
C ASP A 179 4.41 -29.25 -11.02
N GLU A 180 4.68 -30.38 -11.69
CA GLU A 180 5.84 -30.54 -12.56
C GLU A 180 5.85 -29.56 -13.74
N GLN A 181 4.67 -29.13 -14.20
CA GLN A 181 4.52 -28.21 -15.33
C GLN A 181 4.65 -26.75 -14.90
N LEU A 182 4.37 -26.40 -13.65
CA LEU A 182 4.47 -25.05 -13.12
C LEU A 182 5.82 -24.80 -12.42
N GLY A 183 6.12 -25.59 -11.39
CA GLY A 183 7.39 -25.58 -10.67
C GLY A 183 7.80 -24.19 -10.16
N PHE A 184 6.95 -23.52 -9.39
CA PHE A 184 7.26 -22.22 -8.80
C PHE A 184 8.11 -22.37 -7.53
N ASP A 185 9.42 -22.56 -7.71
CA ASP A 185 10.35 -22.88 -6.62
C ASP A 185 10.74 -21.67 -5.76
N TYR A 186 10.59 -20.45 -6.28
CA TYR A 186 11.11 -19.24 -5.65
C TYR A 186 10.02 -18.20 -5.39
N LEU A 187 9.88 -17.82 -4.11
CA LEU A 187 9.12 -16.63 -3.71
C LEU A 187 10.08 -15.44 -3.73
N SER A 188 9.88 -14.55 -4.69
CA SER A 188 10.72 -13.37 -4.89
C SER A 188 10.37 -12.23 -3.95
N ASP A 189 9.07 -12.04 -3.70
CA ASP A 189 8.57 -10.97 -2.84
C ASP A 189 7.16 -11.32 -2.35
N LEU A 190 6.82 -10.79 -1.17
CA LEU A 190 5.48 -10.85 -0.61
C LEU A 190 5.21 -9.54 0.10
N HIS A 191 4.11 -8.90 -0.26
CA HIS A 191 3.67 -7.65 0.36
C HIS A 191 2.15 -7.58 0.46
N GLY A 192 1.67 -6.88 1.47
CA GLY A 192 0.26 -6.54 1.62
C GLY A 192 -0.09 -5.18 1.02
N VAL A 193 -1.34 -5.02 0.60
CA VAL A 193 -1.92 -3.75 0.16
C VAL A 193 -3.24 -3.54 0.89
N ASP A 194 -3.39 -2.37 1.52
CA ASP A 194 -4.64 -1.92 2.17
C ASP A 194 -5.47 -1.12 1.17
N TYR A 195 -6.64 -1.66 0.81
CA TYR A 195 -7.72 -0.94 0.16
C TYR A 195 -8.77 -0.55 1.21
N GLU A 196 -9.57 0.47 0.95
CA GLU A 196 -10.58 0.95 1.93
C GLU A 196 -11.59 -0.14 2.30
N ASP A 197 -11.92 -1.03 1.36
CA ASP A 197 -12.88 -2.12 1.47
C ASP A 197 -12.27 -3.47 1.85
N ARG A 198 -11.01 -3.73 1.49
CA ARG A 198 -10.38 -5.05 1.64
C ARG A 198 -8.87 -4.96 1.79
N MET A 199 -8.26 -6.05 2.24
CA MET A 199 -6.82 -6.22 2.19
C MET A 199 -6.45 -7.24 1.12
N GLU A 200 -5.31 -7.03 0.46
CA GLU A 200 -4.76 -7.97 -0.52
C GLU A 200 -3.34 -8.35 -0.13
N VAL A 201 -2.98 -9.61 -0.30
CA VAL A 201 -1.59 -10.07 -0.19
C VAL A 201 -1.13 -10.52 -1.57
N TYR A 202 0.01 -9.98 -1.99
CA TYR A 202 0.65 -10.26 -3.26
C TYR A 202 1.81 -11.22 -3.02
N TYR A 203 1.85 -12.28 -3.81
CA TYR A 203 2.91 -13.26 -3.84
C TYR A 203 3.56 -13.22 -5.22
N HIS A 204 4.82 -12.80 -5.29
CA HIS A 204 5.59 -12.82 -6.52
C HIS A 204 6.40 -14.12 -6.59
N LEU A 205 5.97 -15.03 -7.44
CA LEU A 205 6.59 -16.33 -7.61
C LEU A 205 7.39 -16.39 -8.90
N TYR A 206 8.45 -17.18 -8.90
CA TYR A 206 9.31 -17.43 -10.04
C TYR A 206 9.62 -18.92 -10.17
N SER A 207 9.48 -19.43 -11.39
CA SER A 207 9.87 -20.79 -11.77
C SER A 207 11.22 -20.74 -12.47
N TYR A 208 12.23 -21.36 -11.87
CA TYR A 208 13.54 -21.50 -12.53
C TYR A 208 13.51 -22.51 -13.68
N LYS A 209 12.70 -23.57 -13.56
CA LYS A 209 12.52 -24.60 -14.59
C LYS A 209 11.98 -24.00 -15.88
N ASN A 210 10.92 -23.20 -15.78
CA ASN A 210 10.24 -22.60 -16.93
C ASN A 210 10.76 -21.20 -17.27
N ARG A 211 11.56 -20.59 -16.39
CA ARG A 211 12.03 -19.19 -16.46
C ARG A 211 10.89 -18.18 -16.58
N GLN A 212 9.80 -18.43 -15.87
CA GLN A 212 8.59 -17.61 -15.87
C GLN A 212 8.26 -17.09 -14.48
N SER A 213 7.70 -15.89 -14.41
CA SER A 213 7.13 -15.31 -13.19
C SER A 213 5.61 -15.37 -13.21
N VAL A 214 5.02 -15.41 -12.01
CA VAL A 214 3.59 -15.22 -11.80
C VAL A 214 3.39 -14.38 -10.54
N ALA A 215 2.40 -13.50 -10.56
CA ALA A 215 1.92 -12.83 -9.37
C ALA A 215 0.61 -13.47 -8.92
N VAL A 216 0.52 -13.85 -7.66
CA VAL A 216 -0.73 -14.34 -7.06
C VAL A 216 -1.23 -13.30 -6.08
N LYS A 217 -2.51 -12.96 -6.19
CA LYS A 217 -3.21 -12.07 -5.27
C LYS A 217 -4.21 -12.88 -4.47
N VAL A 218 -4.19 -12.70 -3.16
CA VAL A 218 -5.18 -13.27 -2.25
C VAL A 218 -5.87 -12.12 -1.54
N LYS A 219 -7.20 -12.05 -1.69
CA LYS A 219 -8.01 -11.02 -1.03
C LYS A 219 -8.47 -11.51 0.34
N THR A 220 -8.54 -10.62 1.31
CA THR A 220 -9.04 -10.90 2.66
C THR A 220 -9.82 -9.71 3.19
N SER A 221 -10.67 -9.94 4.20
CA SER A 221 -11.41 -8.87 4.89
C SER A 221 -10.43 -7.92 5.57
N ARG A 222 -10.82 -6.64 5.66
CA ARG A 222 -10.00 -5.60 6.31
C ARG A 222 -10.09 -5.66 7.83
N GLU A 223 -11.24 -6.03 8.37
CA GLU A 223 -11.53 -6.11 9.80
C GLU A 223 -10.85 -7.31 10.44
N GLN A 224 -10.92 -8.47 9.76
CA GLN A 224 -10.34 -9.72 10.22
C GLN A 224 -9.43 -10.31 9.14
N SER A 225 -8.38 -9.56 8.82
CA SER A 225 -7.40 -9.96 7.79
C SER A 225 -6.60 -11.17 8.25
N SER A 226 -6.88 -12.30 7.62
CA SER A 226 -6.19 -13.57 7.84
C SER A 226 -5.95 -14.25 6.52
N VAL A 227 -4.72 -14.70 6.26
CA VAL A 227 -4.33 -15.43 5.05
C VAL A 227 -3.41 -16.60 5.43
N PRO A 228 -3.68 -17.85 5.02
CA PRO A 228 -2.82 -18.99 5.34
C PRO A 228 -1.34 -18.73 5.02
N SER A 229 -0.46 -19.01 5.98
CA SER A 229 0.99 -18.89 5.82
C SER A 229 1.51 -19.87 4.77
N VAL A 230 2.42 -19.39 3.93
CA VAL A 230 3.14 -20.21 2.95
C VAL A 230 4.59 -20.46 3.36
N MET A 231 4.98 -20.13 4.59
CA MET A 231 6.31 -20.39 5.15
C MET A 231 6.75 -21.85 4.99
N ASN A 232 5.82 -22.80 5.13
CA ASN A 232 6.12 -24.22 4.97
C ASN A 232 6.41 -24.61 3.51
N VAL A 233 5.84 -23.88 2.54
CA VAL A 233 6.03 -24.09 1.10
C VAL A 233 7.31 -23.38 0.64
N TRP A 234 7.43 -22.09 0.93
CA TRP A 234 8.60 -21.26 0.68
C TRP A 234 9.13 -20.67 1.99
N GLN A 235 10.25 -21.21 2.47
CA GLN A 235 10.85 -20.77 3.74
C GLN A 235 11.25 -19.29 3.76
N GLY A 236 11.49 -18.70 2.57
CA GLY A 236 11.75 -17.26 2.42
C GLY A 236 10.57 -16.38 2.84
N ALA A 237 9.35 -16.91 2.87
CA ALA A 237 8.14 -16.14 3.24
C ALA A 237 8.13 -15.68 4.69
N ASN A 238 8.92 -16.30 5.58
CA ASN A 238 8.93 -15.99 7.02
C ASN A 238 9.09 -14.49 7.30
N TRP A 239 10.08 -13.85 6.67
CA TRP A 239 10.37 -12.44 6.91
C TRP A 239 9.29 -11.52 6.34
N ASN A 240 8.85 -11.79 5.10
CA ASN A 240 7.81 -11.00 4.44
C ASN A 240 6.43 -11.12 5.11
N GLU A 241 6.06 -12.31 5.58
CA GLU A 241 4.80 -12.52 6.32
C GLU A 241 4.84 -11.78 7.66
N ARG A 242 5.99 -11.77 8.36
CA ARG A 242 6.19 -10.98 9.57
C ARG A 242 6.18 -9.47 9.32
N GLU A 243 6.80 -8.99 8.25
CA GLU A 243 6.75 -7.59 7.85
C GLU A 243 5.31 -7.16 7.56
N THR A 244 4.57 -7.95 6.79
CA THR A 244 3.18 -7.67 6.44
C THR A 244 2.28 -7.69 7.68
N PHE A 245 2.53 -8.61 8.62
CA PHE A 245 1.89 -8.59 9.93
C PHE A 245 2.23 -7.34 10.74
N ASP A 246 3.49 -6.93 10.79
CA ASP A 246 3.93 -5.80 11.61
C ASP A 246 3.42 -4.44 11.08
N LEU A 247 3.38 -4.28 9.76
CA LEU A 247 3.03 -3.02 9.11
C LEU A 247 1.54 -2.87 8.80
N LEU A 248 0.85 -3.97 8.47
CA LEU A 248 -0.56 -3.98 8.06
C LEU A 248 -1.45 -4.80 8.99
N GLY A 249 -0.90 -5.61 9.90
CA GLY A 249 -1.69 -6.40 10.85
C GLY A 249 -2.43 -7.57 10.23
N ILE A 250 -2.01 -8.04 9.04
CA ILE A 250 -2.56 -9.24 8.41
C ILE A 250 -2.02 -10.46 9.16
N HIS A 251 -2.91 -11.30 9.67
CA HIS A 251 -2.53 -12.52 10.37
C HIS A 251 -2.23 -13.67 9.39
N PHE A 252 -1.19 -14.44 9.69
CA PHE A 252 -0.80 -15.62 8.91
C PHE A 252 -0.90 -16.90 9.73
N PRO A 253 -2.07 -17.56 9.80
CA PRO A 253 -2.21 -18.84 10.48
C PRO A 253 -1.27 -19.90 9.87
N GLY A 254 -0.61 -20.66 10.73
CA GLY A 254 0.40 -21.65 10.34
C GLY A 254 1.85 -21.13 10.36
N HIS A 255 2.06 -19.82 10.55
CA HIS A 255 3.39 -19.25 10.70
C HIS A 255 4.00 -19.61 12.06
N ARG A 256 5.27 -20.06 12.09
CA ARG A 256 5.91 -20.56 13.31
C ARG A 256 6.31 -19.49 14.32
N ASP A 257 6.67 -18.29 13.85
CA ASP A 257 7.11 -17.17 14.69
C ASP A 257 6.54 -15.83 14.19
N LEU A 258 5.22 -15.65 14.31
CA LEU A 258 4.58 -14.41 13.85
C LEU A 258 4.67 -13.33 14.95
N ARG A 259 5.77 -12.58 14.93
CA ARG A 259 6.00 -11.42 15.79
C ARG A 259 6.47 -10.23 14.95
N ARG A 260 6.31 -9.03 15.50
CA ARG A 260 6.84 -7.78 14.93
C ARG A 260 8.32 -7.92 14.59
N ILE A 261 8.78 -7.17 13.59
CA ILE A 261 10.15 -7.28 13.09
C ILE A 261 10.79 -5.92 12.76
N LEU A 262 10.00 -4.93 12.35
CA LEU A 262 10.45 -3.59 12.03
C LEU A 262 10.13 -2.60 13.16
N LEU A 263 8.94 -2.72 13.75
CA LEU A 263 8.46 -1.79 14.77
C LEU A 263 8.86 -2.26 16.18
N PRO A 264 9.07 -1.31 17.12
CA PRO A 264 9.27 -1.62 18.53
C PRO A 264 8.12 -2.45 19.13
N ASP A 265 8.43 -3.24 20.16
CA ASP A 265 7.45 -4.13 20.82
C ASP A 265 6.29 -3.37 21.49
N ASP A 266 6.52 -2.10 21.87
CA ASP A 266 5.55 -1.20 22.48
C ASP A 266 4.74 -0.39 21.46
N TRP A 267 5.02 -0.54 20.16
CA TRP A 267 4.30 0.17 19.11
C TRP A 267 2.83 -0.25 19.04
N VAL A 268 1.94 0.72 19.06
CA VAL A 268 0.50 0.52 18.97
C VAL A 268 0.02 0.86 17.55
N GLY A 269 -0.66 -0.10 16.92
CA GLY A 269 -1.22 0.03 15.57
C GLY A 269 -0.30 -0.48 14.46
N TYR A 270 -0.68 -0.12 13.23
CA TYR A 270 -0.15 -0.65 11.96
C TYR A 270 0.06 0.51 10.97
N PRO A 271 1.29 1.04 10.84
CA PRO A 271 1.57 2.30 10.14
C PRO A 271 1.17 2.36 8.66
N LEU A 272 1.10 1.20 7.97
CA LEU A 272 0.76 1.18 6.54
C LEU A 272 -0.74 1.09 6.27
N ARG A 273 -1.58 0.99 7.32
CA ARG A 273 -3.02 1.07 7.15
C ARG A 273 -3.46 2.50 6.87
N LYS A 274 -4.46 2.69 6.02
CA LYS A 274 -4.97 4.01 5.62
C LYS A 274 -5.64 4.78 6.76
N ASP A 275 -6.15 4.09 7.77
CA ASP A 275 -6.77 4.66 8.97
C ASP A 275 -5.78 4.95 10.10
N TYR A 276 -4.50 4.66 9.91
CA TYR A 276 -3.48 4.89 10.93
C TYR A 276 -3.25 6.40 11.13
N VAL A 277 -3.54 6.88 12.34
CA VAL A 277 -3.20 8.24 12.76
C VAL A 277 -1.80 8.21 13.34
N GLN A 278 -0.88 8.97 12.73
CA GLN A 278 0.47 9.12 13.26
C GLN A 278 0.41 9.71 14.65
N TYR A 279 1.16 9.11 15.57
CA TYR A 279 1.31 9.62 16.92
C TYR A 279 2.12 10.93 16.83
N ASP A 280 1.43 12.06 16.90
CA ASP A 280 2.06 13.39 16.90
C ASP A 280 2.40 13.72 18.35
N GLU A 281 3.67 13.57 18.74
CA GLU A 281 4.14 13.86 20.11
C GLU A 281 4.30 15.37 20.38
N GLU A 282 4.07 16.25 19.41
CA GLU A 282 4.18 17.71 19.61
C GLU A 282 2.82 18.41 19.66
N VAL A 283 2.23 18.46 20.86
CA VAL A 283 1.51 19.64 21.39
C VAL A 283 1.93 19.91 22.83
#